data_AF-I4AF49-F1
#
_entry.id   AF-I4AF49-F1
#
_cell.length_a   1.000
_cell.length_b   1.000
_cell.length_c   1.000
_cell.angle_alpha   90.00
_cell.angle_beta   90.00
_cell.angle_gamma   90.00
#
_symmetry.space_group_name_H-M   'P 1'
#
loop_
_entity.id
_entity.type
_entity.pdbx_description
1 polymer ?
#
loop_
_entity_poly.entity_id
_entity_poly.type
_entity_poly.pdbx_seq_one_letter_code
_entity_poly.pdbx_strand_id
1 'polypeptide(L)'
;MYRYDQLNRIKTAVADVSSGNGYESYYNYDANGNILALARKNATTALIDDIRYTYNTTQNNRLQSVNDVSGNNEGLESGNHSYTYDEIGNLTSDKDIESIQWTVYGKIAKVKKRDLTEIEYKYDGTGQRIYKKVATTTVTKETHYVRDGSGNVLAIYENKVIDELVIYGSSRLGSYNAKTDQGKRTLGNKKYELSNHLGNVLAVISDNKIGIGSNGVADYYEPLVISESDYHPFGMAMKEYSTGHALIF
;
A
#
# COMPACT_ATOMS: atom_id res chain seq x y z
N MET A 1 -18.49 -10.96 -4.16
CA MET A 1 -19.09 -11.08 -5.50
C MET A 1 -18.68 -9.90 -6.38
N TYR A 2 -18.27 -10.17 -7.62
CA TYR A 2 -17.93 -9.15 -8.62
C TYR A 2 -18.94 -9.20 -9.78
N ARG A 3 -19.30 -8.04 -10.32
CA ARG A 3 -20.09 -7.94 -11.56
C ARG A 3 -19.36 -7.05 -12.55
N TYR A 4 -19.52 -7.35 -13.84
CA TYR A 4 -18.83 -6.68 -14.93
C TYR A 4 -19.82 -6.20 -15.99
N ASP A 5 -19.43 -5.20 -16.76
CA ASP A 5 -20.13 -4.84 -17.99
C ASP A 5 -19.70 -5.71 -19.19
N GLN A 6 -20.26 -5.44 -20.38
CA GLN A 6 -19.96 -6.19 -21.61
C GLN A 6 -18.50 -6.06 -22.08
N LEU A 7 -17.76 -5.06 -21.59
CA LEU A 7 -16.34 -4.86 -21.89
C LEU A 7 -15.43 -5.43 -20.79
N ASN A 8 -15.97 -6.26 -19.90
CA ASN A 8 -15.29 -6.84 -18.74
C ASN A 8 -14.72 -5.79 -17.77
N ARG A 9 -15.32 -4.60 -17.71
CA ARG A 9 -14.98 -3.59 -16.70
C ARG A 9 -15.82 -3.82 -15.45
N ILE A 10 -15.20 -3.71 -14.29
CA ILE A 10 -15.87 -3.96 -13.01
C ILE A 10 -16.99 -2.94 -12.77
N LYS A 11 -18.20 -3.40 -12.51
CA LYS A 11 -19.36 -2.54 -12.21
C LYS A 11 -19.66 -2.51 -10.72
N THR A 12 -19.56 -3.66 -10.06
CA THR A 12 -19.78 -3.76 -8.61
C THR A 12 -18.81 -4.75 -7.99
N ALA A 13 -18.38 -4.45 -6.77
CA ALA A 13 -17.68 -5.37 -5.88
C ALA A 13 -18.43 -5.41 -4.55
N VAL A 14 -18.66 -6.61 -4.04
CA VAL A 14 -19.24 -6.85 -2.72
C VAL A 14 -18.35 -7.84 -1.99
N ALA A 15 -17.78 -7.44 -0.85
CA ALA A 15 -17.08 -8.34 0.06
C ALA A 15 -17.97 -8.57 1.27
N ASP A 16 -18.42 -9.81 1.45
CA ASP A 16 -19.32 -10.20 2.53
C ASP A 16 -18.51 -10.47 3.80
N VAL A 17 -18.77 -9.71 4.86
CA VAL A 17 -18.31 -10.07 6.19
C VAL A 17 -19.43 -10.89 6.80
N SER A 18 -19.12 -12.05 7.39
CA SER A 18 -20.03 -13.15 7.76
C SER A 18 -21.24 -12.82 8.68
N SER A 19 -21.60 -11.56 8.87
CA SER A 19 -22.72 -11.05 9.67
C SER A 19 -23.78 -10.26 8.88
N GLY A 20 -23.81 -10.36 7.54
CA GLY A 20 -24.91 -9.85 6.71
C GLY A 20 -24.80 -8.39 6.29
N ASN A 21 -23.72 -7.71 6.65
CA ASN A 21 -23.32 -6.42 6.11
C ASN A 21 -21.92 -6.54 5.50
N GLY A 22 -21.71 -5.98 4.31
CA GLY A 22 -20.49 -6.15 3.53
C GLY A 22 -19.96 -4.83 2.99
N TYR A 23 -18.68 -4.81 2.65
CA TYR A 23 -18.11 -3.70 1.89
C TYR A 23 -18.65 -3.75 0.47
N GLU A 24 -19.10 -2.59 -0.03
CA GLU A 24 -19.64 -2.48 -1.39
C GLU A 24 -18.90 -1.38 -2.15
N SER A 25 -18.74 -1.58 -3.45
CA SER A 25 -18.17 -0.56 -4.33
C SER A 25 -18.85 -0.59 -5.69
N TYR A 26 -19.15 0.59 -6.22
CA TYR A 26 -19.89 0.79 -7.46
C TYR A 26 -19.10 1.70 -8.39
N TYR A 27 -18.99 1.31 -9.66
CA TYR A 27 -18.13 1.97 -10.65
C TYR A 27 -18.91 2.35 -11.90
N ASN A 28 -18.70 3.58 -12.38
CA ASN A 28 -19.21 4.06 -13.65
C ASN A 28 -18.06 4.58 -14.52
N TYR A 29 -18.18 4.40 -15.83
CA TYR A 29 -17.13 4.71 -16.78
C TYR A 29 -17.67 5.61 -17.89
N ASP A 30 -16.78 6.38 -18.50
CA ASP A 30 -17.04 7.01 -19.79
C ASP A 30 -16.87 6.00 -20.95
N ALA A 31 -17.11 6.49 -22.16
CA ALA A 31 -16.94 5.69 -23.39
C ALA A 31 -15.47 5.29 -23.65
N ASN A 32 -14.50 6.05 -23.13
CA ASN A 32 -13.07 5.78 -23.26
C ASN A 32 -12.54 4.82 -22.18
N GLY A 33 -13.38 4.43 -21.21
CA GLY A 33 -13.01 3.52 -20.13
C GLY A 33 -12.43 4.19 -18.89
N ASN A 34 -12.44 5.53 -18.80
CA ASN A 34 -12.05 6.22 -17.58
C ASN A 34 -13.17 6.08 -16.53
N ILE A 35 -12.81 5.90 -15.26
CA ILE A 35 -13.79 5.86 -14.16
C ILE A 35 -14.35 7.27 -13.99
N LEU A 36 -15.65 7.47 -14.18
CA LEU A 36 -16.35 8.75 -13.96
C LEU A 36 -16.84 8.91 -12.53
N ALA A 37 -17.28 7.82 -11.91
CA ALA A 37 -17.77 7.83 -10.55
C ALA A 37 -17.45 6.54 -9.80
N LEU A 38 -17.12 6.67 -8.53
CA LEU A 38 -16.90 5.58 -7.58
C LEU A 38 -17.66 5.86 -6.30
N ALA A 39 -18.58 4.97 -5.93
CA ALA A 39 -19.21 5.00 -4.62
C ALA A 39 -18.74 3.80 -3.80
N ARG A 40 -18.33 4.01 -2.54
CA ARG A 40 -17.93 2.94 -1.62
C ARG A 40 -18.75 2.98 -0.35
N LYS A 41 -19.11 1.80 0.14
CA LYS A 41 -19.74 1.62 1.45
C LYS A 41 -18.89 0.71 2.32
N ASN A 42 -18.83 1.03 3.59
CA ASN A 42 -18.18 0.18 4.59
C ASN A 42 -19.07 -1.00 4.99
N ALA A 43 -18.55 -1.85 5.87
CA ALA A 43 -19.25 -3.01 6.40
C ALA A 43 -20.48 -2.69 7.27
N THR A 44 -20.82 -1.41 7.53
CA THR A 44 -22.11 -1.04 8.16
C THR A 44 -23.09 -0.46 7.14
N THR A 45 -22.79 -0.59 5.85
CA THR A 45 -23.53 -0.03 4.70
C THR A 45 -23.50 1.50 4.62
N ALA A 46 -22.73 2.17 5.48
CA ALA A 46 -22.55 3.62 5.42
C ALA A 46 -21.74 3.99 4.17
N LEU A 47 -22.18 5.04 3.47
CA LEU A 47 -21.43 5.60 2.34
C LEU A 47 -20.17 6.29 2.89
N ILE A 48 -19.01 5.80 2.49
CA ILE A 48 -17.70 6.34 2.89
C ILE A 48 -17.06 7.17 1.79
N ASP A 49 -17.50 6.99 0.55
CA ASP A 49 -17.03 7.73 -0.60
C ASP A 49 -18.12 7.87 -1.66
N ASP A 50 -18.21 9.05 -2.28
CA ASP A 50 -18.91 9.30 -3.53
C ASP A 50 -18.01 10.20 -4.39
N ILE A 51 -17.07 9.55 -5.06
CA ILE A 51 -15.99 10.21 -5.80
C ILE A 51 -16.44 10.45 -7.23
N ARG A 52 -16.31 11.70 -7.68
CA ARG A 52 -16.50 12.13 -9.06
C ARG A 52 -15.17 12.50 -9.68
N TYR A 53 -14.87 11.91 -10.82
CA TYR A 53 -13.62 12.11 -11.53
C TYR A 53 -13.84 13.06 -12.70
N THR A 54 -12.97 14.06 -12.83
CA THR A 54 -13.00 15.03 -13.93
C THR A 54 -11.74 14.85 -14.77
N TYR A 55 -11.90 14.62 -16.07
CA TYR A 55 -10.79 14.42 -17.00
C TYR A 55 -10.73 15.54 -18.05
N ASN A 56 -9.54 15.81 -18.57
CA ASN A 56 -9.35 16.60 -19.79
C ASN A 56 -9.74 15.74 -21.01
N THR A 57 -11.02 15.76 -21.35
CA THR A 57 -11.58 14.98 -22.46
C THR A 57 -11.31 15.59 -23.83
N THR A 58 -10.84 16.83 -23.91
CA THR A 58 -10.62 17.52 -25.19
C THR A 58 -9.24 17.23 -25.79
N GLN A 59 -8.26 16.83 -24.97
CA GLN A 59 -6.88 16.68 -25.42
C GLN A 59 -6.25 15.33 -25.13
N ASN A 60 -6.37 14.80 -23.90
CA ASN A 60 -5.45 13.75 -23.46
C ASN A 60 -5.99 12.76 -22.40
N ASN A 61 -7.29 12.78 -22.09
CA ASN A 61 -7.92 11.95 -21.05
C ASN A 61 -7.19 12.00 -19.68
N ARG A 62 -6.40 13.04 -19.40
CA ARG A 62 -5.70 13.17 -18.12
C ARG A 62 -6.68 13.57 -17.02
N LEU A 63 -6.58 12.92 -15.87
CA LEU A 63 -7.37 13.25 -14.67
C LEU A 63 -7.01 14.66 -14.20
N GLN A 64 -7.99 15.54 -14.05
CA GLN A 64 -7.78 16.91 -13.56
C GLN A 64 -8.09 17.02 -12.08
N SER A 65 -9.15 16.36 -11.63
CA SER A 65 -9.51 16.33 -10.22
C SER A 65 -10.37 15.13 -9.85
N VAL A 66 -10.36 14.81 -8.56
CA VAL A 66 -11.33 13.94 -7.91
C VAL A 66 -12.06 14.76 -6.85
N ASN A 67 -13.38 14.65 -6.81
CA ASN A 67 -14.20 15.32 -5.81
C ASN A 67 -15.02 14.28 -5.06
N ASP A 68 -14.75 14.13 -3.77
CA ASP A 68 -15.55 13.26 -2.91
C ASP A 68 -16.67 14.05 -2.22
N VAL A 69 -17.92 13.72 -2.53
CA VAL A 69 -19.12 14.38 -2.01
C VAL A 69 -19.88 13.55 -0.97
N SER A 70 -19.26 12.49 -0.44
CA SER A 70 -19.87 11.66 0.62
C SER A 70 -20.08 12.41 1.94
N GLY A 71 -19.28 13.46 2.20
CA GLY A 71 -19.21 14.11 3.51
C GLY A 71 -18.57 13.23 4.59
N ASN A 72 -17.91 12.14 4.20
CA ASN A 72 -17.24 11.19 5.07
C ASN A 72 -15.73 11.18 4.75
N ASN A 73 -14.89 11.02 5.78
CA ASN A 73 -13.43 10.97 5.65
C ASN A 73 -12.85 9.60 6.06
N GLU A 74 -13.69 8.58 6.26
CA GLU A 74 -13.25 7.19 6.45
C GLU A 74 -12.57 6.66 5.18
N GLY A 75 -13.02 7.12 4.02
CA GLY A 75 -12.43 6.83 2.72
C GLY A 75 -11.40 7.88 2.26
N LEU A 76 -11.56 8.35 1.02
CA LEU A 76 -10.90 9.55 0.55
C LEU A 76 -11.48 10.75 1.31
N GLU A 77 -10.63 11.67 1.75
CA GLU A 77 -11.11 12.88 2.43
C GLU A 77 -12.09 13.66 1.53
N SER A 78 -13.25 13.99 2.08
CA SER A 78 -14.28 14.75 1.38
C SER A 78 -13.76 16.07 0.83
N GLY A 79 -14.20 16.41 -0.38
CA GLY A 79 -13.85 17.64 -1.08
C GLY A 79 -13.09 17.38 -2.37
N ASN A 80 -12.62 18.47 -2.98
CA ASN A 80 -11.97 18.44 -4.28
C ASN A 80 -10.44 18.37 -4.16
N HIS A 81 -9.85 17.41 -4.85
CA HIS A 81 -8.41 17.16 -4.94
C HIS A 81 -8.00 17.30 -6.40
N SER A 82 -7.14 18.26 -6.70
CA SER A 82 -6.74 18.56 -8.09
C SER A 82 -5.31 18.09 -8.36
N TYR A 83 -5.05 17.76 -9.62
CA TYR A 83 -3.76 17.26 -10.10
C TYR A 83 -3.21 18.19 -11.17
N THR A 84 -1.90 18.43 -11.13
CA THR A 84 -1.19 19.16 -12.18
C THR A 84 -0.14 18.29 -12.84
N TYR A 85 0.18 18.59 -14.08
CA TYR A 85 1.09 17.80 -14.89
C TYR A 85 2.05 18.71 -15.65
N ASP A 86 3.23 18.17 -15.98
CA ASP A 86 4.11 18.77 -16.97
C ASP A 86 3.57 18.54 -18.41
N GLU A 87 4.25 19.11 -19.40
CA GLU A 87 3.84 19.06 -20.81
C GLU A 87 3.74 17.61 -21.33
N ILE A 88 4.66 16.74 -20.90
CA ILE A 88 4.69 15.33 -21.32
C ILE A 88 3.77 14.43 -20.48
N GLY A 89 3.15 14.96 -19.43
CA GLY A 89 2.09 14.30 -18.67
C GLY A 89 2.53 13.61 -17.39
N ASN A 90 3.72 13.90 -16.87
CA ASN A 90 4.09 13.46 -15.54
C ASN A 90 3.38 14.33 -14.49
N LEU A 91 2.92 13.71 -13.40
CA LEU A 91 2.33 14.42 -12.27
C LEU A 91 3.36 15.37 -11.65
N THR A 92 3.00 16.63 -11.47
CA THR A 92 3.86 17.66 -10.85
C THR A 92 3.40 18.05 -9.46
N SER A 93 2.10 18.00 -9.17
CA SER A 93 1.57 18.28 -7.82
C SER A 93 0.20 17.63 -7.61
N ASP A 94 -0.17 17.42 -6.35
CA ASP A 94 -1.53 17.07 -5.94
C ASP A 94 -1.92 17.83 -4.66
N LYS A 95 -2.92 17.34 -3.92
CA LYS A 95 -3.35 17.92 -2.64
C LYS A 95 -2.21 17.97 -1.62
N ASP A 96 -1.47 16.88 -1.43
CA ASP A 96 -0.46 16.74 -0.38
C ASP A 96 0.96 17.05 -0.88
N ILE A 97 1.15 17.00 -2.21
CA ILE A 97 2.42 17.18 -2.88
C ILE A 97 2.49 18.57 -3.49
N GLU A 98 3.48 19.34 -3.05
CA GLU A 98 3.79 20.66 -3.59
C GLU A 98 4.46 20.55 -4.96
N SER A 99 5.46 19.68 -5.08
CA SER A 99 6.18 19.46 -6.33
C SER A 99 6.77 18.06 -6.45
N ILE A 100 6.85 17.56 -7.68
CA ILE A 100 7.55 16.33 -8.07
C ILE A 100 8.58 16.69 -9.14
N GLN A 101 9.84 16.32 -8.91
CA GLN A 101 10.91 16.41 -9.88
C GLN A 101 11.15 15.04 -10.49
N TRP A 102 11.14 14.98 -11.81
CA TRP A 102 11.36 13.77 -12.58
C TRP A 102 12.77 13.77 -13.18
N THR A 103 13.37 12.58 -13.24
CA THR A 103 14.56 12.32 -14.05
C THR A 103 14.17 12.29 -15.54
N VAL A 104 15.15 12.48 -16.42
CA VAL A 104 14.97 12.33 -17.88
C VAL A 104 14.52 10.93 -18.31
N TYR A 105 14.63 9.93 -17.42
CA TYR A 105 14.22 8.54 -17.64
C TYR A 105 12.81 8.24 -17.14
N GLY A 106 12.01 9.25 -16.79
CA GLY A 106 10.63 9.06 -16.32
C GLY A 106 10.53 8.44 -14.92
N LYS A 107 11.57 8.59 -14.09
CA LYS A 107 11.57 8.19 -12.67
C LYS A 107 11.51 9.40 -11.77
N ILE A 108 10.80 9.32 -10.65
CA ILE A 108 10.75 10.41 -9.64
C ILE A 108 12.12 10.56 -8.99
N ALA A 109 12.73 11.73 -9.07
CA ALA A 109 13.98 12.08 -8.40
C ALA A 109 13.72 12.65 -6.99
N LYS A 110 12.77 13.59 -6.89
CA LYS A 110 12.44 14.28 -5.64
C LYS A 110 10.95 14.56 -5.52
N VAL A 111 10.40 14.46 -4.32
CA VAL A 111 9.05 14.90 -3.96
C VAL A 111 9.19 15.89 -2.81
N LYS A 112 8.54 17.05 -2.93
CA LYS A 112 8.35 17.99 -1.82
C LYS A 112 6.88 18.00 -1.44
N LYS A 113 6.57 17.60 -0.22
CA LYS A 113 5.22 17.64 0.32
C LYS A 113 4.92 19.01 0.93
N ARG A 114 3.63 19.33 1.04
CA ARG A 114 3.16 20.58 1.64
C ARG A 114 3.40 20.64 3.14
N ASP A 115 3.55 19.49 3.81
CA ASP A 115 3.93 19.36 5.22
C ASP A 115 5.43 19.57 5.47
N LEU A 116 6.18 20.04 4.46
CA LEU A 116 7.63 20.24 4.47
C LEU A 116 8.46 18.95 4.46
N THR A 117 7.85 17.78 4.31
CA THR A 117 8.58 16.53 4.09
C THR A 117 9.17 16.50 2.68
N GLU A 118 10.46 16.19 2.59
CA GLU A 118 11.14 15.92 1.32
C GLU A 118 11.46 14.44 1.17
N ILE A 119 11.26 13.91 -0.03
CA ILE A 119 11.60 12.54 -0.37
C ILE A 119 12.51 12.55 -1.59
N GLU A 120 13.69 11.94 -1.50
CA GLU A 120 14.65 11.81 -2.60
C GLU A 120 14.82 10.33 -2.97
N TYR A 121 15.00 10.07 -4.26
CA TYR A 121 15.27 8.74 -4.79
C TYR A 121 16.49 8.74 -5.70
N LYS A 122 17.29 7.67 -5.65
CA LYS A 122 18.34 7.39 -6.64
C LYS A 122 18.17 6.00 -7.22
N TYR A 123 18.60 5.87 -8.47
CA TYR A 123 18.46 4.67 -9.28
C TYR A 123 19.82 4.26 -9.83
N ASP A 124 20.01 2.97 -10.06
CA ASP A 124 21.17 2.49 -10.81
C ASP A 124 20.99 2.68 -12.32
N GLY A 125 21.99 2.27 -13.10
CA GLY A 125 21.98 2.37 -14.56
C GLY A 125 20.91 1.50 -15.24
N THR A 126 20.30 0.55 -14.53
CA THR A 126 19.19 -0.28 -15.03
C THR A 126 17.82 0.32 -14.69
N GLY A 127 17.79 1.46 -13.98
CA GLY A 127 16.57 2.15 -13.57
C GLY A 127 15.94 1.58 -12.30
N GLN A 128 16.64 0.69 -11.57
CA GLN A 128 16.16 0.14 -10.32
C GLN A 128 16.49 1.07 -9.16
N ARG A 129 15.53 1.27 -8.23
CA ARG A 129 15.73 2.13 -7.06
C ARG A 129 16.76 1.51 -6.12
N ILE A 130 17.81 2.26 -5.80
CA ILE A 130 18.91 1.88 -4.89
C ILE A 130 18.95 2.70 -3.60
N TYR A 131 18.30 3.87 -3.59
CA TYR A 131 18.27 4.77 -2.44
C TYR A 131 16.93 5.47 -2.31
N LYS A 132 16.49 5.68 -1.07
CA LYS A 132 15.39 6.55 -0.69
C LYS A 132 15.80 7.35 0.54
N LYS A 133 15.58 8.65 0.54
CA LYS A 133 15.67 9.50 1.74
C LYS A 133 14.33 10.14 2.02
N VAL A 134 13.90 10.10 3.26
CA VAL A 134 12.75 10.87 3.76
C VAL A 134 13.28 11.83 4.82
N ALA A 135 13.15 13.12 4.57
CA ALA A 135 13.54 14.17 5.50
C ALA A 135 12.28 14.95 5.91
N THR A 136 11.93 14.88 7.19
CA THR A 136 10.97 15.80 7.81
C THR A 136 11.73 16.95 8.47
N THR A 137 11.02 17.85 9.13
CA THR A 137 11.62 18.94 9.91
C THR A 137 12.50 18.45 11.07
N THR A 138 12.31 17.22 11.54
CA THR A 138 12.96 16.67 12.74
C THR A 138 13.76 15.40 12.50
N VAL A 139 13.37 14.60 11.50
CA VAL A 139 13.91 13.25 11.30
C VAL A 139 14.36 13.09 9.85
N THR A 140 15.54 12.52 9.67
CA THR A 140 15.99 12.01 8.38
C THR A 140 16.13 10.50 8.45
N LYS A 141 15.53 9.82 7.48
CA LYS A 141 15.57 8.37 7.31
C LYS A 141 16.11 8.04 5.93
N GLU A 142 17.21 7.32 5.88
CA GLU A 142 17.83 6.87 4.64
C GLU A 142 17.70 5.35 4.48
N THR A 143 17.21 4.92 3.34
CA THR A 143 16.99 3.53 2.99
C THR A 143 17.81 3.16 1.77
N HIS A 144 18.62 2.11 1.89
CA HIS A 144 19.43 1.58 0.79
C HIS A 144 18.95 0.19 0.41
N TYR A 145 18.83 -0.08 -0.89
CA TYR A 145 18.37 -1.35 -1.42
C TYR A 145 19.56 -2.09 -2.05
N VAL A 146 19.93 -3.24 -1.48
CA VAL A 146 20.93 -4.15 -2.06
C VAL A 146 20.20 -5.20 -2.88
N ARG A 147 20.66 -5.42 -4.12
CA ARG A 147 19.98 -6.29 -5.09
C ARG A 147 20.90 -7.40 -5.60
N ASP A 148 20.30 -8.48 -6.08
CA ASP A 148 20.99 -9.50 -6.86
C ASP A 148 21.22 -9.04 -8.32
N GLY A 149 21.91 -9.87 -9.11
CA GLY A 149 22.19 -9.59 -10.52
C GLY A 149 20.95 -9.56 -11.44
N SER A 150 19.80 -10.06 -10.96
CA SER A 150 18.52 -10.02 -11.66
C SER A 150 17.65 -8.83 -11.22
N GLY A 151 18.13 -8.03 -10.25
CA GLY A 151 17.44 -6.85 -9.74
C GLY A 151 16.49 -7.12 -8.57
N ASN A 152 16.42 -8.33 -8.00
CA ASN A 152 15.62 -8.60 -6.80
C ASN A 152 16.28 -7.99 -5.57
N VAL A 153 15.50 -7.42 -4.64
CA VAL A 153 16.04 -6.84 -3.40
C VAL A 153 16.40 -7.96 -2.43
N LEU A 154 17.67 -8.08 -2.08
CA LEU A 154 18.16 -9.05 -1.09
C LEU A 154 18.13 -8.48 0.32
N ALA A 155 18.51 -7.21 0.47
CA ALA A 155 18.61 -6.55 1.75
C ALA A 155 18.18 -5.08 1.66
N ILE A 156 17.58 -4.60 2.74
CA ILE A 156 17.22 -3.21 2.96
C ILE A 156 17.96 -2.75 4.21
N TYR A 157 18.73 -1.67 4.04
CA TYR A 157 19.41 -1.01 5.15
C TYR A 157 18.72 0.30 5.45
N GLU A 158 18.45 0.56 6.71
CA GLU A 158 17.94 1.81 7.21
C GLU A 158 19.00 2.49 8.07
N ASN A 159 19.36 3.73 7.72
CA ASN A 159 20.40 4.49 8.43
C ASN A 159 21.70 3.68 8.65
N LYS A 160 22.09 2.91 7.62
CA LYS A 160 23.26 1.99 7.58
C LYS A 160 23.16 0.77 8.49
N VAL A 161 22.04 0.55 9.16
CA VAL A 161 21.75 -0.67 9.92
C VAL A 161 20.86 -1.57 9.09
N ILE A 162 21.07 -2.89 9.16
CA ILE A 162 20.21 -3.84 8.49
C ILE A 162 18.79 -3.74 9.07
N ASP A 163 17.80 -3.56 8.19
CA ASP A 163 16.40 -3.49 8.59
C ASP A 163 15.61 -4.69 8.07
N GLU A 164 15.88 -5.11 6.83
CA GLU A 164 15.21 -6.24 6.20
C GLU A 164 16.18 -7.10 5.39
N LEU A 165 16.16 -8.41 5.59
CA LEU A 165 16.66 -9.42 4.67
C LEU A 165 15.46 -10.12 4.03
N VAL A 166 15.38 -10.11 2.71
CA VAL A 166 14.23 -10.67 2.01
C VAL A 166 14.36 -12.18 1.88
N ILE A 167 13.27 -12.90 2.13
CA ILE A 167 13.17 -14.35 2.00
C ILE A 167 12.47 -14.66 0.68
N TYR A 168 13.11 -15.46 -0.18
CA TYR A 168 12.60 -15.82 -1.49
C TYR A 168 12.33 -17.33 -1.62
N GLY A 169 11.29 -17.66 -2.40
CA GLY A 169 11.11 -18.93 -3.09
C GLY A 169 11.05 -18.66 -4.59
N SER A 170 9.98 -19.10 -5.27
CA SER A 170 9.69 -18.66 -6.65
C SER A 170 9.25 -17.19 -6.73
N SER A 171 8.83 -16.62 -5.61
CA SER A 171 8.50 -15.20 -5.40
C SER A 171 8.95 -14.77 -4.00
N ARG A 172 8.79 -13.49 -3.65
CA ARG A 172 9.00 -13.02 -2.27
C ARG A 172 8.05 -13.79 -1.33
N LEU A 173 8.59 -14.32 -0.25
CA LEU A 173 7.85 -15.06 0.79
C LEU A 173 7.73 -14.28 2.10
N GLY A 174 8.56 -13.25 2.28
CA GLY A 174 8.57 -12.41 3.46
C GLY A 174 9.96 -11.88 3.76
N SER A 175 10.25 -11.65 5.03
CA SER A 175 11.48 -11.01 5.44
C SER A 175 11.96 -11.38 6.84
N TYR A 176 13.23 -11.09 7.11
CA TYR A 176 13.91 -11.27 8.38
C TYR A 176 14.62 -9.98 8.77
N ASN A 177 14.32 -9.41 9.94
CA ASN A 177 14.88 -8.12 10.34
C ASN A 177 16.29 -8.19 10.95
N ALA A 178 16.87 -9.39 11.08
CA ALA A 178 18.23 -9.64 11.61
C ALA A 178 18.56 -8.99 12.98
N LYS A 179 17.54 -8.57 13.75
CA LYS A 179 17.70 -7.99 15.10
C LYS A 179 17.86 -9.11 16.14
N THR A 180 18.97 -9.82 16.11
CA THR A 180 19.23 -10.96 17.01
C THR A 180 20.49 -10.71 17.85
N ASP A 181 20.39 -10.96 19.16
CA ASP A 181 21.55 -10.95 20.05
C ASP A 181 22.59 -11.97 19.60
N GLN A 182 23.87 -11.59 19.66
CA GLN A 182 24.96 -12.49 19.28
C GLN A 182 24.89 -13.81 20.07
N GLY A 183 24.97 -14.93 19.34
CA GLY A 183 24.94 -16.27 19.94
C GLY A 183 23.58 -16.76 20.41
N LYS A 184 22.50 -15.98 20.23
CA LYS A 184 21.13 -16.40 20.54
C LYS A 184 20.33 -16.61 19.26
N ARG A 185 19.26 -17.40 19.38
CA ARG A 185 18.16 -17.43 18.41
C ARG A 185 17.01 -16.62 18.96
N THR A 186 16.58 -15.60 18.24
CA THR A 186 15.38 -14.80 18.58
C THR A 186 14.26 -15.16 17.61
N LEU A 187 13.11 -15.60 18.15
CA LEU A 187 11.85 -15.73 17.39
C LEU A 187 11.14 -14.39 17.33
N GLY A 188 10.26 -14.18 16.35
CA GLY A 188 9.56 -12.91 16.14
C GLY A 188 10.21 -12.04 15.05
N ASN A 189 11.42 -12.39 14.62
CA ASN A 189 12.18 -11.59 13.67
C ASN A 189 11.90 -11.92 12.21
N LYS A 190 11.24 -13.06 11.93
CA LYS A 190 10.81 -13.39 10.57
C LYS A 190 9.32 -13.08 10.43
N LYS A 191 9.00 -12.50 9.28
CA LYS A 191 7.64 -12.25 8.82
C LYS A 191 7.45 -13.00 7.50
N TYR A 192 6.30 -13.64 7.33
CA TYR A 192 5.92 -14.32 6.11
C TYR A 192 4.64 -13.72 5.56
N GLU A 193 4.62 -13.52 4.25
CA GLU A 193 3.55 -12.83 3.53
C GLU A 193 2.65 -13.87 2.85
N LEU A 194 1.36 -13.84 3.16
CA LEU A 194 0.34 -14.67 2.54
C LEU A 194 -0.37 -13.85 1.46
N SER A 195 -0.03 -14.10 0.21
CA SER A 195 -0.52 -13.32 -0.92
C SER A 195 -1.65 -14.02 -1.68
N ASN A 196 -2.52 -13.25 -2.30
CA ASN A 196 -3.51 -13.76 -3.24
C ASN A 196 -2.91 -13.99 -4.64
N HIS A 197 -3.73 -14.46 -5.58
CA HIS A 197 -3.32 -14.75 -6.97
C HIS A 197 -2.89 -13.53 -7.80
N LEU A 198 -3.17 -12.31 -7.32
CA LEU A 198 -2.74 -11.05 -7.94
C LEU A 198 -1.45 -10.50 -7.30
N GLY A 199 -0.92 -11.19 -6.29
CA GLY A 199 0.27 -10.78 -5.55
C GLY A 199 0.02 -9.77 -4.42
N ASN A 200 -1.24 -9.49 -4.06
CA ASN A 200 -1.53 -8.65 -2.90
C ASN A 200 -1.34 -9.47 -1.62
N VAL A 201 -0.59 -8.94 -0.66
CA VAL A 201 -0.40 -9.54 0.67
C VAL A 201 -1.67 -9.34 1.49
N LEU A 202 -2.35 -10.43 1.85
CA LEU A 202 -3.59 -10.40 2.65
C LEU A 202 -3.33 -10.59 4.14
N ALA A 203 -2.28 -11.33 4.49
CA ALA A 203 -1.89 -11.51 5.88
C ALA A 203 -0.37 -11.60 6.01
N VAL A 204 0.14 -11.15 7.15
CA VAL A 204 1.54 -11.30 7.54
C VAL A 204 1.59 -12.06 8.85
N ILE A 205 2.34 -13.16 8.88
CA ILE A 205 2.51 -13.99 10.08
C ILE A 205 3.97 -13.98 10.53
N SER A 206 4.20 -14.21 11.81
CA SER A 206 5.55 -14.31 12.39
C SER A 206 6.04 -15.76 12.50
N ASP A 207 7.35 -15.95 12.63
CA ASP A 207 7.93 -17.22 13.10
C ASP A 207 7.74 -17.46 14.61
N ASN A 208 7.13 -16.52 15.33
CA ASN A 208 6.64 -16.75 16.69
C ASN A 208 5.33 -17.57 16.69
N LYS A 209 5.18 -18.45 17.68
CA LYS A 209 4.02 -19.34 17.81
C LYS A 209 3.28 -19.03 19.10
N ILE A 210 1.95 -19.06 19.03
CA ILE A 210 1.06 -18.94 20.19
C ILE A 210 0.63 -20.35 20.57
N GLY A 211 0.96 -20.79 21.78
CA GLY A 211 0.51 -22.07 22.30
C GLY A 211 -0.93 -21.95 22.80
N ILE A 212 -1.83 -22.78 22.28
CA ILE A 212 -3.21 -22.86 22.72
C ILE A 212 -3.38 -24.15 23.52
N GLY A 213 -3.86 -24.03 24.76
CA GLY A 213 -4.09 -25.15 25.65
C GLY A 213 -4.46 -24.69 27.06
N SER A 214 -4.42 -25.61 28.02
CA SER A 214 -4.83 -25.37 29.40
C SER A 214 -3.69 -25.62 30.40
N ASN A 215 -3.72 -24.95 31.55
CA ASN A 215 -2.76 -25.13 32.65
C ASN A 215 -1.27 -24.96 32.25
N GLY A 216 -0.98 -24.08 31.28
CA GLY A 216 0.39 -23.81 30.83
C GLY A 216 0.99 -24.88 29.92
N VAL A 217 0.20 -25.87 29.48
CA VAL A 217 0.59 -26.85 28.46
C VAL A 217 -0.14 -26.51 27.16
N ALA A 218 0.61 -26.40 26.06
CA ALA A 218 0.03 -26.17 24.75
C ALA A 218 -0.42 -27.50 24.13
N ASP A 219 -1.68 -27.57 23.71
CA ASP A 219 -2.25 -28.70 22.96
C ASP A 219 -1.93 -28.57 21.46
N TYR A 220 -1.92 -27.35 20.94
CA TYR A 220 -1.49 -27.01 19.58
C TYR A 220 -0.91 -25.59 19.51
N TYR A 221 -0.37 -25.24 18.35
CA TYR A 221 0.22 -23.92 18.10
C TYR A 221 -0.40 -23.25 16.91
N GLU A 222 -0.72 -21.97 17.06
CA GLU A 222 -1.11 -21.08 15.98
C GLU A 222 0.03 -20.10 15.65
N PRO A 223 0.17 -19.66 14.40
CA PRO A 223 1.12 -18.61 14.07
C PRO A 223 0.66 -17.29 14.68
N LEU A 224 1.60 -16.48 15.18
CA LEU A 224 1.28 -15.10 15.53
C LEU A 224 0.99 -14.32 14.24
N VAL A 225 -0.26 -13.93 14.03
CA VAL A 225 -0.67 -13.02 12.96
C VAL A 225 -0.21 -11.61 13.33
N ILE A 226 0.57 -10.97 12.47
CA ILE A 226 1.07 -9.60 12.62
C ILE A 226 0.09 -8.60 12.02
N SER A 227 -0.43 -8.91 10.83
CA SER A 227 -1.42 -8.07 10.18
C SER A 227 -2.32 -8.85 9.23
N GLU A 228 -3.53 -8.34 9.03
CA GLU A 228 -4.49 -8.77 8.02
C GLU A 228 -4.99 -7.54 7.27
N SER A 229 -5.17 -7.66 5.95
CA SER A 229 -5.55 -6.56 5.09
C SER A 229 -6.44 -7.05 3.96
N ASP A 230 -7.60 -6.41 3.83
CA ASP A 230 -8.48 -6.56 2.69
C ASP A 230 -8.46 -5.29 1.85
N TYR A 231 -8.65 -5.43 0.54
CA TYR A 231 -8.55 -4.32 -0.40
C TYR A 231 -9.81 -4.20 -1.27
N HIS A 232 -10.30 -2.97 -1.41
CA HIS A 232 -11.19 -2.60 -2.49
C HIS A 232 -10.51 -2.83 -3.84
N PRO A 233 -11.29 -3.05 -4.93
CA PRO A 233 -10.74 -2.93 -6.27
C PRO A 233 -10.02 -1.59 -6.43
N PHE A 234 -8.91 -1.61 -7.18
CA PHE A 234 -7.95 -0.50 -7.31
C PHE A 234 -7.10 -0.20 -6.06
N GLY A 235 -7.11 -1.08 -5.05
CA GLY A 235 -6.03 -1.20 -4.07
C GLY A 235 -6.16 -0.35 -2.80
N MET A 236 -7.28 0.33 -2.58
CA MET A 236 -7.55 0.96 -1.28
C MET A 236 -7.83 -0.12 -0.24
N ALA A 237 -7.18 -0.06 0.92
CA ALA A 237 -7.48 -0.97 2.04
C ALA A 237 -8.91 -0.75 2.56
N MET A 238 -9.69 -1.82 2.73
CA MET A 238 -11.01 -1.84 3.37
C MET A 238 -10.88 -1.76 4.90
N LYS A 239 -9.92 -2.53 5.42
CA LYS A 239 -9.58 -2.61 6.83
C LYS A 239 -8.18 -3.19 6.95
N GLU A 240 -7.37 -2.57 7.80
CA GLU A 240 -6.11 -3.12 8.26
C GLU A 240 -6.27 -3.49 9.73
N TYR A 241 -6.12 -4.78 10.04
CA TYR A 241 -5.92 -5.21 11.42
C TYR A 241 -4.44 -5.41 11.62
N SER A 242 -3.82 -4.63 12.50
CA SER A 242 -2.46 -4.89 13.00
C SER A 242 -2.57 -5.30 14.45
N THR A 243 -2.06 -6.49 14.79
CA THR A 243 -1.95 -6.91 16.20
C THR A 243 -0.75 -6.19 16.81
N GLY A 244 -0.97 -4.94 17.22
CA GLY A 244 -0.03 -4.23 18.07
C GLY A 244 0.01 -4.85 19.45
N HIS A 245 0.69 -5.99 19.63
CA HIS A 245 1.06 -6.41 20.98
C HIS A 245 2.15 -5.46 21.47
N ALA A 246 1.72 -4.37 22.11
CA ALA A 246 2.49 -3.75 23.17
C ALA A 246 2.68 -4.83 24.24
N LEU A 247 3.86 -5.44 24.27
CA LEU A 247 4.33 -6.10 25.48
C LEU A 247 4.53 -4.97 26.50
N ILE A 248 3.49 -4.74 27.29
CA ILE A 248 3.61 -4.08 28.58
C ILE A 248 4.48 -5.05 29.40
N PHE A 249 5.74 -4.67 29.63
CA PHE A 249 6.55 -5.26 30.70
C PHE A 249 6.20 -4.59 32.02
#